data_AF-A0A227NLJ7-F1
#
_entry.id   AF-A0A227NLJ7-F1
#
_cell.length_a   1.000
_cell.length_b   1.000
_cell.length_c   1.000
_cell.angle_alpha   90.00
_cell.angle_beta   90.00
_cell.angle_gamma   90.00
#
_symmetry.space_group_name_H-M   'P 1'
#
loop_
_entity.id
_entity.type
_entity.pdbx_description
1 polymer ?
#
loop_
_entity_poly.entity_id
_entity_poly.type
_entity_poly.pdbx_seq_one_letter_code
_entity_poly.pdbx_strand_id
1 'polypeptide(L)'
;MFSFFNRKNTKPDIPNWAGFFKNSEYSIFIYEIEYYFNKLNIKFEISDGIIATDQNEFGLSNLGLSNVAQICKQDKPKNYK
;
A
#
# COMPACT_ATOMS: atom_id res chain seq x y z
N MET A 1 -11.57 -15.56 -7.47
CA MET A 1 -12.04 -15.36 -6.09
C MET A 1 -10.91 -15.76 -5.17
N PHE A 2 -10.08 -14.80 -4.73
CA PHE A 2 -8.99 -15.05 -3.80
C PHE A 2 -9.36 -14.43 -2.47
N SER A 3 -9.75 -15.31 -1.54
CA SER A 3 -10.06 -14.98 -0.16
C SER A 3 -8.75 -14.97 0.62
N PHE A 4 -8.34 -13.80 1.11
CA PHE A 4 -7.25 -13.69 2.09
C PHE A 4 -7.67 -12.81 3.27
N PHE A 5 -8.79 -13.17 3.90
CA PHE A 5 -8.97 -12.91 5.33
C PHE A 5 -8.31 -14.05 6.13
N ASN A 6 -6.98 -14.12 6.10
CA ASN A 6 -6.23 -14.89 7.07
C ASN A 6 -5.36 -13.92 7.88
N ARG A 7 -6.01 -13.25 8.84
CA ARG A 7 -5.34 -12.67 10.01
C ARG A 7 -4.77 -13.81 10.86
N LYS A 8 -3.71 -14.45 10.40
CA LYS A 8 -2.81 -15.27 11.22
C LYS A 8 -1.56 -14.44 11.45
N ASN A 9 -1.50 -13.75 12.58
CA ASN A 9 -0.33 -13.46 13.42
C ASN A 9 1.08 -13.44 12.76
N THR A 10 1.17 -12.93 11.54
CA THR A 10 2.40 -12.66 10.83
C THR A 10 2.44 -11.16 10.80
N LYS A 11 3.29 -10.58 11.66
CA LYS A 11 3.64 -9.17 11.52
C LYS A 11 4.03 -9.01 10.05
N PRO A 12 3.40 -8.13 9.26
CA PRO A 12 3.89 -7.88 7.92
C PRO A 12 5.32 -7.38 8.12
N ASP A 13 6.30 -8.23 7.77
CA ASP A 13 7.69 -7.83 7.82
C ASP A 13 7.81 -6.63 6.89
N ILE A 14 8.21 -5.49 7.47
CA ILE A 14 8.30 -4.25 6.72
C ILE A 14 9.37 -4.45 5.66
N PRO A 15 9.04 -4.33 4.37
CA PRO A 15 10.02 -4.46 3.32
C PRO A 15 11.02 -3.30 3.37
N ASN A 16 12.22 -3.51 2.85
CA ASN A 16 13.33 -2.53 2.94
C ASN A 16 12.95 -1.13 2.43
N TRP A 17 12.15 -1.05 1.36
CA TRP A 17 11.69 0.23 0.80
C TRP A 17 10.77 1.02 1.75
N ALA A 18 10.11 0.35 2.69
CA ALA A 18 9.18 0.90 3.67
C ALA A 18 9.79 0.96 5.09
N GLY A 19 11.09 0.67 5.25
CA GLY A 19 11.75 0.46 6.55
C GLY A 19 11.71 1.64 7.54
N PHE A 20 11.24 2.81 7.10
CA PHE A 20 11.01 3.97 7.95
C PHE A 20 9.67 3.94 8.71
N PHE A 21 8.77 3.01 8.39
CA PHE A 21 7.54 2.80 9.13
C PHE A 21 7.73 1.93 10.36
N LYS A 22 6.84 2.11 11.35
CA LYS A 22 6.57 1.10 12.39
C LYS A 22 5.58 0.08 11.84
N ASN A 23 5.54 -1.14 12.41
CA ASN A 23 4.62 -2.20 11.96
C ASN A 23 3.16 -1.74 11.90
N SER A 24 2.71 -0.95 12.88
CA SER A 24 1.36 -0.40 12.90
C SER A 24 1.14 0.64 11.80
N GLU A 25 2.12 1.48 11.51
CA GLU A 25 2.06 2.50 10.45
C GLU A 25 2.03 1.84 9.07
N TYR A 26 2.91 0.85 8.85
CA TYR A 26 2.94 0.10 7.60
C TYR A 26 1.66 -0.69 7.35
N SER A 27 1.11 -1.33 8.38
CA SER A 27 -0.16 -2.06 8.26
C SER A 27 -1.32 -1.14 7.87
N ILE A 28 -1.39 0.07 8.45
CA ILE A 28 -2.41 1.06 8.09
C ILE A 28 -2.18 1.57 6.66
N PHE A 29 -0.92 1.88 6.32
CA PHE A 29 -0.57 2.36 4.98
C PHE A 29 -0.98 1.36 3.89
N ILE A 30 -0.61 0.09 4.04
CA ILE A 30 -0.98 -0.95 3.07
C ILE A 30 -2.50 -1.12 3.02
N TYR A 31 -3.19 -1.13 4.18
CA TYR A 31 -4.65 -1.24 4.21
C TYR A 31 -5.34 -0.14 3.40
N GLU A 32 -4.92 1.12 3.53
CA GLU A 32 -5.50 2.24 2.77
C GLU A 32 -5.21 2.14 1.27
N ILE A 33 -4.00 1.71 0.90
CA ILE A 33 -3.65 1.44 -0.50
C ILE A 33 -4.56 0.35 -1.06
N GLU A 34 -4.67 -0.80 -0.38
CA GLU A 34 -5.53 -1.90 -0.81
C GLU A 34 -6.98 -1.46 -0.92
N TYR A 35 -7.48 -0.69 0.06
CA TYR A 35 -8.83 -0.15 0.05
C TYR A 35 -9.09 0.75 -1.17
N TYR A 36 -8.15 1.64 -1.50
CA TYR A 36 -8.24 2.52 -2.65
C TYR A 36 -8.36 1.75 -3.98
N PHE A 37 -7.46 0.80 -4.25
CA PHE A 37 -7.49 0.04 -5.50
C PHE A 37 -8.67 -0.95 -5.56
N ASN A 38 -9.07 -1.54 -4.43
CA ASN A 38 -10.27 -2.38 -4.37
C ASN A 38 -11.54 -1.59 -4.68
N LYS A 39 -11.65 -0.34 -4.21
CA LYS A 39 -12.78 0.54 -4.52
C LYS A 39 -12.88 0.88 -6.00
N LEU A 40 -11.73 0.93 -6.68
CA LEU A 40 -11.65 1.13 -8.13
C LEU A 40 -11.82 -0.18 -8.92
N ASN A 41 -11.93 -1.32 -8.23
CA ASN A 41 -11.99 -2.65 -8.85
C ASN A 41 -10.77 -2.97 -9.74
N ILE A 42 -9.63 -2.37 -9.42
CA ILE A 42 -8.37 -2.52 -10.16
C ILE A 42 -7.57 -3.65 -9.50
N LYS A 43 -7.09 -4.60 -10.30
CA LYS A 43 -6.10 -5.58 -9.84
C LYS A 43 -4.73 -4.94 -9.77
N PHE A 44 -4.07 -5.11 -8.64
CA PHE A 44 -2.77 -4.53 -8.37
C PHE A 44 -1.87 -5.51 -7.61
N GLU A 45 -0.57 -5.36 -7.80
CA GLU A 45 0.47 -6.08 -7.06
C GLU A 45 1.49 -5.08 -6.52
N ILE A 46 1.86 -5.21 -5.25
CA ILE A 46 2.87 -4.37 -4.61
C ILE A 46 4.20 -5.13 -4.59
N SER A 47 5.22 -4.60 -5.26
CA SER A 47 6.58 -5.13 -5.23
C SER A 47 7.60 -3.99 -5.14
N ASP A 48 8.53 -4.08 -4.20
CA ASP A 48 9.63 -3.12 -4.02
C ASP A 48 9.23 -1.63 -4.04
N GLY A 49 8.08 -1.30 -3.45
CA GLY A 49 7.58 0.07 -3.38
C GLY A 49 7.02 0.57 -4.71
N ILE A 50 6.59 -0.35 -5.57
CA ILE A 50 5.92 -0.11 -6.84
C ILE A 50 4.61 -0.90 -6.84
N ILE A 51 3.53 -0.27 -7.29
CA ILE A 51 2.29 -0.93 -7.63
C ILE A 51 2.28 -1.19 -9.13
N ALA A 52 2.26 -2.46 -9.51
CA ALA A 52 1.94 -2.87 -10.87
C ALA A 52 0.43 -3.04 -11.00
N THR A 53 -0.20 -2.38 -11.97
CA THR A 53 -1.63 -2.57 -12.27
C THR A 53 -1.79 -3.31 -13.59
N ASP A 54 -2.72 -4.26 -13.63
CA ASP A 54 -2.97 -5.11 -14.81
C ASP A 54 -3.57 -4.33 -15.99
N GLN A 55 -4.10 -3.14 -15.72
CA GLN A 55 -4.76 -2.28 -16.68
C GLN A 55 -4.09 -0.90 -16.69
N ASN A 56 -3.91 -0.34 -17.89
CA ASN A 56 -3.54 1.06 -18.13
C ASN A 56 -4.65 2.04 -17.66
N GLU A 57 -5.38 1.74 -16.59
CA GLU A 57 -6.47 2.58 -16.05
C GLU A 57 -5.96 3.98 -15.70
N PHE A 58 -4.68 4.11 -15.34
CA PHE A 58 -4.04 5.40 -15.05
C PHE A 58 -3.13 5.91 -16.18
N GLY A 59 -3.10 5.25 -17.34
CA GLY A 59 -2.10 5.51 -18.39
C GLY A 59 -0.65 5.20 -17.96
N LEU A 60 -0.49 4.61 -16.78
CA LEU A 60 0.78 4.22 -16.16
C LEU A 60 0.62 2.75 -15.73
N SER A 61 1.57 1.91 -16.10
CA SER A 61 1.61 0.50 -15.69
C SER A 61 2.18 0.30 -14.28
N ASN A 62 2.95 1.28 -13.81
CA ASN A 62 3.69 1.23 -12.55
C ASN A 62 3.48 2.53 -11.76
N LEU A 63 3.01 2.42 -10.52
CA LEU A 63 2.83 3.55 -9.60
C LEU A 63 3.83 3.44 -8.44
N GLY A 64 4.71 4.43 -8.27
CA GLY A 64 5.70 4.44 -7.19
C GLY A 64 5.09 4.77 -5.84
N LEU A 65 5.14 3.82 -4.89
CA LEU A 65 4.68 4.00 -3.51
C LEU A 65 5.66 4.74 -2.62
N SER A 66 6.94 4.78 -2.98
CA SER A 66 7.98 5.38 -2.13
C SER A 66 7.70 6.86 -1.79
N ASN A 67 7.25 7.65 -2.77
CA ASN A 67 6.90 9.05 -2.54
C ASN A 67 5.64 9.18 -1.66
N VAL A 68 4.62 8.37 -1.92
CA VAL A 68 3.38 8.37 -1.13
C VAL A 68 3.66 7.99 0.31
N ALA A 69 4.47 6.95 0.52
CA ALA A 69 4.87 6.47 1.82
C ALA A 69 5.69 7.51 2.60
N GLN A 70 6.63 8.21 1.94
CA GLN A 70 7.38 9.30 2.56
C GLN A 70 6.48 10.48 2.94
N ILE A 71 5.52 10.85 2.08
CA ILE A 71 4.53 11.89 2.39
C ILE A 71 3.71 11.46 3.61
N CYS A 72 3.18 10.23 3.65
CA CYS A 72 2.42 9.73 4.79
C CYS A 72 3.23 9.71 6.10
N LYS A 73 4.56 9.54 6.03
CA LYS A 73 5.43 9.58 7.21
C LYS A 73 5.71 11.00 7.69
N GLN A 74 5.89 11.94 6.75
CA GLN A 74 6.18 13.34 7.05
C GLN A 74 4.93 14.11 7.47
N ASP A 75 3.79 13.79 6.85
CA ASP A 75 2.49 14.34 7.16
C ASP A 75 1.97 13.66 8.45
N LYS A 76 2.38 14.19 9.60
CA LYS A 76 1.77 13.85 10.90
C LYS A 76 0.24 13.92 10.76
N PRO A 77 -0.55 13.11 11.50
CA PRO A 77 -1.97 12.86 11.28
C PRO A 77 -2.89 14.07 11.55
N LYS A 78 -2.68 15.18 10.85
CA LYS A 78 -3.56 16.35 10.88
C LYS A 78 -4.72 16.23 9.90
N ASN A 79 -4.62 15.35 8.89
CA ASN A 79 -5.55 15.34 7.76
C ASN A 79 -6.19 13.99 7.40
N TYR A 80 -5.99 12.92 8.19
CA TYR A 80 -6.81 11.71 8.04
C TYR A 80 -8.16 11.95 8.73
N LYS A 81 -9.11 12.55 8.00
CA LYS A 81 -10.53 12.67 8.39
C LYS A 81 -11.37 11.71 7.58
#